data_AF-A0A8X6P6W3-F1
#
_entry.id   AF-A0A8X6P6W3-F1
#
_cell.length_a   1.000
_cell.length_b   1.000
_cell.length_c   1.000
_cell.angle_alpha   90.00
_cell.angle_beta   90.00
_cell.angle_gamma   90.00
#
_symmetry.space_group_name_H-M   'P 1'
#
loop_
_entity.id
_entity.type
_entity.pdbx_description
1 polymer ?
#
loop_
_entity_poly.entity_id
_entity_poly.type
_entity_poly.pdbx_seq_one_letter_code
_entity_poly.pdbx_strand_id
1 'polypeptide(L)' 'TIFGITNAISNVCGILGPMIVGYFTASGATIANWSDVFYITAAVYTLSAVFYAIFASAEQQSWGVAKSAQEKKREPR' A
#
# COMPACT_ATOMS: atom_id res chain seq x y z
N THR A 1 4.66 -14.67 5.62
CA THR A 1 5.64 -13.60 5.95
C THR A 1 5.33 -12.29 5.25
N ILE A 2 5.11 -12.26 3.93
CA ILE A 2 4.76 -11.03 3.17
C ILE A 2 3.58 -10.28 3.83
N PHE A 3 2.48 -10.98 4.11
CA PHE A 3 1.31 -10.38 4.75
C PHE A 3 1.62 -9.70 6.09
N GLY A 4 2.47 -10.31 6.92
CA GLY A 4 2.88 -9.74 8.21
C GLY A 4 3.74 -8.49 8.05
N ILE A 5 4.67 -8.49 7.09
CA ILE A 5 5.51 -7.31 6.77
C ILE A 5 4.65 -6.15 6.27
N THR A 6 3.75 -6.42 5.31
CA THR A 6 2.82 -5.40 4.79
C THR A 6 1.93 -4.82 5.88
N ASN A 7 1.42 -5.66 6.79
CA ASN A 7 0.59 -5.20 7.90
C ASN A 7 1.39 -4.36 8.91
N ALA A 8 2.65 -4.72 9.20
CA ALA A 8 3.50 -3.93 10.08
C ALA A 8 3.79 -2.54 9.49
N ILE A 9 4.17 -2.47 8.21
CA ILE A 9 4.39 -1.20 7.51
C ILE A 9 3.10 -0.36 7.52
N SER A 10 1.95 -0.98 7.27
CA SER A 10 0.65 -0.29 7.27
C SER A 10 0.32 0.34 8.63
N ASN A 11 0.60 -0.36 9.73
CA ASN A 11 0.38 0.19 11.06
C ASN A 11 1.31 1.37 11.36
N VAL A 12 2.59 1.30 10.95
CA VAL A 12 3.52 2.43 11.10
C VAL A 12 3.04 3.65 10.31
N CYS A 13 2.64 3.47 9.05
CA CYS A 13 2.04 4.54 8.24
C CYS A 13 0.74 5.08 8.87
N GLY A 14 -0.07 4.21 9.46
CA GLY A 14 -1.30 4.57 10.16
C GLY A 14 -1.07 5.47 11.38
N ILE A 15 0.05 5.31 12.08
CA ILE A 15 0.44 6.19 13.19
C ILE A 15 1.01 7.51 12.66
N LEU A 16 1.81 7.48 11.59
CA LEU A 16 2.44 8.66 11.00
C LEU A 16 1.44 9.65 10.40
N GLY A 17 0.37 9.15 9.76
CA GLY A 17 -0.63 9.99 9.10
C GLY A 17 -1.22 11.08 10.01
N PRO A 18 -1.87 10.71 11.14
CA PRO A 18 -2.41 11.68 12.09
C PRO A 18 -1.37 12.63 12.70
N MET A 19 -0.12 12.17 12.90
CA MET A 19 0.95 13.05 13.42
C MET A 19 1.32 14.14 12.42
N ILE A 20 1.44 13.80 11.13
CA ILE A 20 1.73 14.76 10.07
C ILE A 20 0.56 15.75 9.93
N VAL A 21 -0.68 15.27 9.88
CA VAL A 21 -1.88 16.13 9.84
C VAL A 21 -1.94 17.04 11.07
N GLY A 22 -1.65 16.52 12.25
CA GLY A 22 -1.60 17.29 13.50
C GLY A 22 -0.55 18.41 13.45
N TYR A 23 0.63 18.14 12.88
CA TYR A 23 1.66 19.15 12.68
C TYR A 23 1.19 20.27 11.74
N PHE A 24 0.62 19.94 10.59
CA PHE A 24 0.14 20.95 9.64
C PHE A 24 -1.06 21.74 10.15
N THR A 25 -1.94 21.12 10.93
CA THR A 25 -3.13 21.77 11.51
C THR A 25 -2.88 22.44 12.86
N ALA A 26 -1.64 22.40 13.39
CA ALA A 26 -1.30 22.94 14.71
C ALA A 26 -1.56 24.44 14.84
N SER A 27 -1.46 25.19 13.74
CA SER A 27 -1.74 26.65 13.68
C SER A 27 -3.24 26.97 13.56
N GLY A 28 -4.11 25.96 13.51
CA GLY A 28 -5.55 26.07 13.33
C GLY A 28 -6.06 25.32 12.10
N ALA A 29 -7.32 24.89 12.15
CA ALA A 29 -7.99 24.19 11.05
C ALA A 29 -8.44 25.17 9.94
N THR A 30 -7.49 25.88 9.35
CA THR A 30 -7.76 26.80 8.23
C THR A 30 -7.68 26.08 6.88
N ILE A 31 -8.31 26.64 5.84
CA ILE A 31 -8.28 26.08 4.48
C ILE A 31 -6.83 25.97 3.96
N ALA A 32 -5.95 26.92 4.29
CA ALA A 32 -4.55 26.89 3.87
C ALA A 32 -3.81 25.67 4.45
N ASN A 33 -3.92 25.45 5.76
CA ASN A 33 -3.28 24.34 6.45
C ASN A 33 -3.78 22.97 5.95
N TRP A 34 -5.08 22.86 5.66
CA TRP A 34 -5.64 21.64 5.07
C TRP A 34 -5.21 21.44 3.61
N SER A 35 -5.04 22.52 2.84
CA SER A 35 -4.56 22.44 1.45
C SER A 35 -3.17 21.80 1.40
N ASP A 36 -2.27 22.16 2.32
CA ASP A 36 -0.93 21.55 2.41
C ASP A 36 -0.99 20.04 2.67
N VAL A 37 -1.88 19.60 3.57
CA VAL A 37 -2.12 18.17 3.83
C VAL A 37 -2.59 17.44 2.57
N PHE A 38 -3.52 18.04 1.82
CA PHE A 38 -4.03 17.47 0.58
C PHE A 38 -2.96 17.41 -0.51
N TYR A 39 -2.14 18.45 -0.67
CA TYR A 39 -1.04 18.45 -1.64
C TYR A 39 -0.01 17.35 -1.34
N ILE A 40 0.36 17.16 -0.08
CA ILE A 40 1.29 16.10 0.32
C ILE A 40 0.67 14.72 0.05
N THR A 41 -0.60 14.54 0.42
CA THR A 41 -1.32 13.27 0.19
C THR A 41 -1.39 12.93 -1.29
N ALA A 42 -1.74 13.92 -2.13
CA ALA A 42 -1.79 13.77 -3.58
C ALA A 42 -0.41 13.42 -4.16
N ALA A 43 0.66 14.06 -3.68
CA ALA A 43 2.03 13.75 -4.11
C ALA A 43 2.43 12.31 -3.75
N VAL A 44 2.17 11.87 -2.52
CA VAL A 44 2.48 10.50 -2.05
C VAL A 44 1.72 9.45 -2.87
N TYR A 45 0.43 9.66 -3.10
CA TYR A 45 -0.38 8.73 -3.91
C TYR A 45 0.06 8.69 -5.37
N THR A 46 0.37 9.84 -5.95
CA THR A 46 0.85 9.91 -7.34
C THR A 46 2.20 9.19 -7.48
N LEU A 47 3.15 9.43 -6.58
CA LEU A 47 4.44 8.74 -6.59
C LEU A 47 4.29 7.23 -6.39
N SER A 48 3.41 6.81 -5.48
CA SER A 48 3.13 5.39 -5.25
C SER A 48 2.50 4.74 -6.48
N ALA A 49 1.58 5.42 -7.16
CA ALA A 49 0.95 4.95 -8.38
C ALA A 49 1.96 4.83 -9.53
N VAL A 50 2.83 5.83 -9.70
CA VAL A 50 3.90 5.79 -10.71
C VAL A 50 4.88 4.65 -10.42
N PHE A 51 5.30 4.49 -9.17
CA PHE A 51 6.17 3.39 -8.77
C PHE A 51 5.52 2.04 -9.04
N TYR A 52 4.25 1.87 -8.66
CA TYR A 52 3.49 0.66 -8.94
C TYR A 52 3.39 0.41 -10.46
N ALA A 53 3.07 1.43 -11.25
CA ALA A 53 2.93 1.29 -12.69
C ALA A 53 4.23 0.86 -13.40
N ILE A 54 5.40 1.28 -12.89
CA ILE A 54 6.70 0.93 -13.48
C ILE A 54 7.17 -0.46 -13.04
N PHE A 55 6.97 -0.82 -11.76
CA PHE A 55 7.62 -1.99 -11.16
C PHE A 55 6.69 -3.18 -10.88
N ALA A 56 5.37 -3.00 -10.91
CA ALA A 56 4.45 -4.10 -10.65
C ALA A 56 4.48 -5.14 -11.78
N SER A 57 4.40 -6.42 -11.40
CA SER A 57 4.19 -7.53 -12.34
C SER A 57 2.88 -8.24 -12.01
N ALA A 58 2.13 -8.55 -13.06
CA ALA A 58 0.90 -9.33 -12.98
C ALA A 58 1.14 -10.84 -13.17
N GLU A 59 2.39 -11.28 -13.34
CA GLU A 59 2.71 -12.69 -13.53
C GLU A 59 2.50 -13.48 -12.23
N GLN A 60 1.97 -14.70 -12.40
CA GLN A 60 1.76 -15.60 -11.28
C GLN A 60 3.11 -15.98 -10.67
N GLN A 61 3.34 -15.54 -9.44
CA GLN A 61 4.56 -15.84 -8.72
C GLN A 61 4.63 -17.35 -8.41
N SER A 62 5.81 -17.95 -8.54
CA SER A 62 6.01 -19.41 -8.42
C SER A 62 5.57 -19.97 -7.06
N TRP A 63 5.64 -19.17 -5.99
CA TRP A 63 5.17 -19.53 -4.65
C TRP A 63 3.65 -19.43 -4.46
N GLY A 64 2.93 -18.84 -5.41
CA GLY A 64 1.47 -18.65 -5.38
C GLY A 64 0.68 -19.78 -6.03
N VAL A 65 1.34 -20.83 -6.54
CA VAL A 65 0.66 -22.01 -7.10
C VAL A 65 0.14 -22.87 -5.95
N ALA A 66 -1.18 -22.86 -5.72
CA ALA A 66 -1.80 -23.80 -4.80
C ALA A 66 -1.54 -25.23 -5.29
N LYS A 67 -0.94 -26.05 -4.41
CA LYS A 67 -0.59 -27.47 -4.65
C LYS A 67 -1.78 -28.31 -5.17
N SER A 68 -3.00 -27.85 -4.94
CA SER A 68 -4.27 -28.48 -5.32
C SER A 68 -4.57 -28.51 -6.83
N ALA A 69 -3.98 -27.62 -7.64
CA ALA A 69 -4.21 -27.65 -9.10
C ALA A 69 -3.41 -28.74 -9.82
N GLN A 70 -2.30 -29.21 -9.22
CA GLN A 70 -1.45 -30.26 -9.78
C GLN A 70 -1.99 -31.67 -9.47
N GLU A 71 -2.79 -31.83 -8.42
CA GLU A 71 -3.35 -33.13 -8.01
C GLU A 71 -4.52 -33.55 -8.90
N LYS A 72 -5.37 -32.59 -9.34
CA LYS A 72 -6.50 -32.87 -10.24
C LYS A 72 -6.09 -33.32 -11.65
N LYS A 73 -4.83 -33.09 -12.06
CA LYS A 73 -4.31 -33.50 -13.37
C LYS A 73 -3.64 -34.88 -13.36
N ARG A 74 -3.51 -35.50 -12.17
CA ARG A 74 -2.79 -36.79 -11.96
C ARG A 74 -3.69 -37.98 -11.64
N GLU A 75 -5.01 -37.86 -11.81
CA GLU A 75 -5.90 -39.03 -11.87
C GLU A 75 -6.04 -39.50 -13.33
N PRO A 76 -5.27 -40.51 -13.78
CA PRO A 76 -5.72 -41.35 -14.88
C PRO A 76 -6.90 -42.20 -14.38
N ARG A 77 -7.99 -42.21 -15.18
CA ARG A 77 -9.14 -43.11 -15.03
C ARG A 77 -8.70 -44.57 -14.96
#